data_AF-A0AA88NFC6-F1
#
_entry.id   AF-A0AA88NFC6-F1
#
_cell.length_a   1.000
_cell.length_b   1.000
_cell.length_c   1.000
_cell.angle_alpha   90.00
_cell.angle_beta   90.00
_cell.angle_gamma   90.00
#
_symmetry.space_group_name_H-M   'P 1'
#
loop_
_entity.id
_entity.type
_entity.pdbx_description
1 polymer ?
#
loop_
_entity_poly.entity_id
_entity_poly.type
_entity_poly.pdbx_seq_one_letter_code
_entity_poly.pdbx_strand_id
1 'polypeptide(L)'
;MSEEKTKSSPEELKEKIHFLTDENEHLCSKLGSTQSKAAQHAASNRDLSSRLVQSEQDRLKISKDLVEAQIEANKLREKYEAEIFELQNKVLCQEGVVSNLEAELSRLKREVESASSQLQIAEGNERDIAEEYATLKSNFLTVSEGLEREITHSQELSDELLTLAHTHDTLLLEKEREHTHTLELERVKALLSRMSQSRVKRAQNEMREELERMRKSYEEQQHQLEEKIAAMGKDQQENKRAIRNTQQDLAQQSATLLVSQHHLKEVEAENSKLQNQLKELNQEYRSRLTHYIHDITECVRRDSDADVQLKEYVDSMLKEVRVSYRSREEQLTSTLRNYRKRLHNLSNTHQLLLTAYRMQREQILVHTGRVLEAGPPEAHFSPAEVEIRGETERELQRLREDKSHLETQLRIAQEQISLLSQSSQNVPLTEEAWADIRKQLREIAVTAQETHEREHAQLITRATVAEEQVRELQEYVDNHLGRYKLEVTRLRRMLRFEAVRSQSAEAPKPRPLQPSHNMTSDEL
;
A
#
# COMPACT_ATOMS: atom_id res chain seq x y z
N MET A 1 -109.42 -8.59 82.21
CA MET A 1 -110.46 -9.63 82.08
C MET A 1 -110.08 -10.45 80.85
N SER A 2 -109.55 -11.66 80.87
CA SER A 2 -109.20 -12.59 81.94
C SER A 2 -108.16 -13.54 81.32
N GLU A 3 -107.16 -13.94 82.09
CA GLU A 3 -106.18 -14.95 81.69
C GLU A 3 -106.88 -16.29 81.39
N GLU A 4 -107.09 -16.62 80.12
CA GLU A 4 -107.42 -17.99 79.71
C GLU A 4 -106.13 -18.81 79.66
N LYS A 5 -105.74 -19.34 80.83
CA LYS A 5 -104.81 -20.46 80.94
C LYS A 5 -105.49 -21.71 80.38
N THR A 6 -105.41 -21.90 79.07
CA THR A 6 -105.54 -23.23 78.46
C THR A 6 -104.34 -24.05 78.91
N LYS A 7 -104.49 -24.81 79.99
CA LYS A 7 -103.54 -25.85 80.41
C LYS A 7 -103.58 -26.95 79.35
N SER A 8 -102.64 -26.92 78.40
CA SER A 8 -102.34 -28.09 77.58
C SER A 8 -101.90 -29.23 78.49
N SER A 9 -102.25 -30.47 78.13
CA SER A 9 -101.87 -31.63 78.91
C SER A 9 -100.33 -31.79 78.90
N PRO A 10 -99.70 -32.33 79.96
CA PRO A 10 -98.26 -32.54 79.99
C PRO A 10 -97.76 -33.49 78.89
N GLU A 11 -98.64 -34.26 78.24
CA GLU A 11 -98.33 -35.14 77.11
C GLU A 11 -98.28 -34.37 75.78
N GLU A 12 -99.21 -33.46 75.51
CA GLU A 12 -99.20 -32.59 74.31
C GLU A 12 -97.95 -31.70 74.26
N LEU A 13 -97.51 -31.20 75.42
CA LEU A 13 -96.26 -30.43 75.51
C LEU A 13 -95.03 -31.31 75.22
N LYS A 14 -95.02 -32.58 75.65
CA LYS A 14 -93.93 -33.51 75.37
C LYS A 14 -93.86 -33.88 73.89
N GLU A 15 -95.00 -34.16 73.25
CA GLU A 15 -95.05 -34.43 71.81
C GLU A 15 -94.64 -33.20 71.01
N LYS A 16 -95.05 -31.99 71.41
CA LYS A 16 -94.63 -30.76 70.74
C LYS A 16 -93.13 -30.50 70.90
N ILE A 17 -92.56 -30.78 72.07
CA ILE A 17 -91.11 -30.71 72.30
C ILE A 17 -90.39 -31.73 71.42
N HIS A 18 -90.87 -32.98 71.33
CA HIS A 18 -90.27 -34.00 70.46
C HIS A 18 -90.33 -33.63 68.97
N PHE A 19 -91.47 -33.14 68.49
CA PHE A 19 -91.59 -32.67 67.10
C PHE A 19 -90.63 -31.51 66.81
N LEU A 20 -90.51 -30.55 67.74
CA LEU A 20 -89.59 -29.42 67.60
C LEU A 20 -88.12 -29.84 67.71
N THR A 21 -87.78 -30.89 68.47
CA THR A 21 -86.42 -31.43 68.49
C THR A 21 -86.08 -32.11 67.17
N ASP A 22 -86.97 -32.92 66.62
CA ASP A 22 -86.77 -33.60 65.34
C ASP A 22 -86.67 -32.60 64.17
N GLU A 23 -87.53 -31.57 64.19
CA GLU A 23 -87.48 -30.49 63.21
C GLU A 23 -86.18 -29.68 63.33
N ASN A 24 -85.71 -29.40 64.55
CA ASN A 24 -84.41 -28.74 64.77
C ASN A 24 -83.23 -29.62 64.33
N GLU A 25 -83.24 -30.92 64.59
CA GLU A 25 -82.19 -31.84 64.14
C GLU A 25 -82.13 -31.92 62.61
N HIS A 26 -83.29 -31.94 61.95
CA HIS A 26 -83.39 -31.89 60.50
C HIS A 26 -82.92 -30.54 59.93
N LEU A 27 -83.26 -29.42 60.58
CA LEU A 27 -82.76 -28.08 60.21
C LEU A 27 -81.25 -27.97 60.41
N CYS A 28 -80.70 -28.50 61.51
CA CYS A 28 -79.26 -28.57 61.78
C CYS A 28 -78.53 -29.40 60.71
N SER A 29 -79.10 -30.54 60.32
CA SER A 29 -78.55 -31.39 59.25
C SER A 29 -78.56 -30.68 57.89
N LYS A 30 -79.66 -29.98 57.56
CA LYS A 30 -79.74 -29.13 56.36
C LYS A 30 -78.73 -27.98 56.39
N LEU A 31 -78.62 -27.28 57.52
CA LEU A 31 -77.66 -26.21 57.71
C LEU A 31 -76.22 -26.73 57.52
N GLY A 32 -75.88 -27.87 58.12
CA GLY A 32 -74.59 -28.53 57.92
C GLY A 32 -74.32 -28.90 56.47
N SER A 33 -75.32 -29.42 55.74
CA SER A 33 -75.21 -29.70 54.30
C SER A 33 -74.96 -28.43 53.47
N THR A 34 -75.70 -27.34 53.77
CA THR A 34 -75.49 -26.06 53.08
C THR A 34 -74.13 -25.44 53.40
N GLN A 35 -73.66 -25.56 54.63
CA GLN A 35 -72.34 -25.09 55.06
C GLN A 35 -71.22 -25.89 54.38
N SER A 36 -71.37 -27.21 54.26
CA SER A 36 -70.43 -28.08 53.55
C SER A 36 -70.35 -27.72 52.06
N LYS A 37 -71.49 -27.51 51.39
CA LYS A 37 -71.54 -27.03 50.00
C LYS A 37 -70.91 -25.65 49.84
N ALA A 38 -71.20 -24.71 50.75
CA ALA A 38 -70.58 -23.39 50.75
C ALA A 38 -69.05 -23.47 50.91
N ALA A 39 -68.56 -24.34 51.80
CA ALA A 39 -67.13 -24.58 51.97
C ALA A 39 -66.48 -25.19 50.71
N GLN A 40 -67.15 -26.15 50.06
CA GLN A 40 -66.70 -26.73 48.81
C GLN A 40 -66.67 -25.70 47.66
N HIS A 41 -67.69 -24.85 47.56
CA HIS A 41 -67.71 -23.74 46.60
C HIS A 41 -66.57 -22.77 46.87
N ALA A 42 -66.33 -22.38 48.13
CA ALA A 42 -65.22 -21.52 48.49
C ALA A 42 -63.85 -22.14 48.15
N ALA A 43 -63.67 -23.45 48.36
CA ALA A 43 -62.45 -24.16 47.97
C ALA A 43 -62.27 -24.17 46.44
N SER A 44 -63.30 -24.55 45.68
CA SER A 44 -63.26 -24.55 44.22
C SER A 44 -63.01 -23.15 43.63
N ASN A 45 -63.56 -22.10 44.24
CA ASN A 45 -63.34 -20.72 43.80
C ASN A 45 -61.89 -20.27 44.05
N ARG A 46 -61.27 -20.69 45.18
CA ARG A 46 -59.83 -20.44 45.44
C ARG A 46 -58.94 -21.18 44.45
N ASP A 47 -59.25 -22.44 44.13
CA ASP A 47 -58.50 -23.24 43.16
C ASP A 47 -58.59 -22.63 41.75
N LEU A 48 -59.79 -22.22 41.32
CA LEU A 48 -59.99 -21.55 40.03
C LEU A 48 -59.25 -20.21 39.97
N SER A 49 -59.30 -19.42 41.04
CA SER A 49 -58.55 -18.14 41.13
C SER A 49 -57.04 -18.37 41.06
N SER A 50 -56.51 -19.40 41.73
CA SER A 50 -55.10 -19.77 41.67
C SER A 50 -54.67 -20.21 40.27
N ARG A 51 -55.48 -21.04 39.59
CA ARG A 51 -55.22 -21.46 38.21
C ARG A 51 -55.26 -20.30 37.22
N LEU A 52 -56.18 -19.35 37.41
CA LEU A 52 -56.25 -18.15 36.60
C LEU A 52 -54.98 -17.30 36.76
N VAL A 53 -54.53 -17.07 38.01
CA VAL A 53 -53.28 -16.36 38.28
C VAL A 53 -52.08 -17.06 37.63
N GLN A 54 -52.00 -18.40 37.71
CA GLN A 54 -50.92 -19.14 37.06
C GLN A 54 -50.97 -19.01 35.53
N SER A 55 -52.16 -19.14 34.92
CA SER A 55 -52.32 -18.97 33.48
C SER A 55 -51.95 -17.57 33.01
N GLU A 56 -52.26 -16.54 33.80
CA GLU A 56 -51.87 -15.16 33.53
C GLU A 56 -50.35 -14.97 33.64
N GLN A 57 -49.73 -15.57 34.65
CA GLN A 57 -48.27 -15.55 34.81
C GLN A 57 -47.56 -16.27 33.65
N ASP A 58 -48.07 -17.42 33.22
CA ASP A 58 -47.52 -18.16 32.08
C ASP A 58 -47.71 -17.38 30.77
N ARG A 59 -48.87 -16.73 30.57
CA ARG A 59 -49.12 -15.85 29.42
C ARG A 59 -48.13 -14.67 29.39
N LEU A 60 -47.90 -14.03 30.53
CA LEU A 60 -46.91 -12.96 30.65
C LEU A 60 -45.50 -13.47 30.35
N LYS A 61 -45.14 -14.65 30.86
CA LYS A 61 -43.84 -15.28 30.57
C LYS A 61 -43.64 -15.54 29.08
N ILE A 62 -44.62 -16.15 28.40
CA ILE A 62 -44.57 -16.38 26.96
C ILE A 62 -44.49 -15.06 26.19
N SER A 63 -45.25 -14.04 26.60
CA SER A 63 -45.21 -12.72 25.95
C SER A 63 -43.84 -12.05 26.09
N LYS A 64 -43.19 -12.21 27.26
CA LYS A 64 -41.84 -11.74 27.50
C LYS A 64 -40.82 -12.47 26.63
N ASP A 65 -40.86 -13.81 26.63
CA ASP A 65 -39.93 -14.64 25.85
C ASP A 65 -40.07 -14.36 24.34
N LEU A 66 -41.30 -14.09 23.86
CA LEU A 66 -41.56 -13.69 22.47
C LEU A 66 -40.92 -12.33 22.14
N VAL A 67 -41.05 -11.34 23.03
CA VAL A 67 -40.42 -10.03 22.83
C VAL A 67 -38.90 -10.14 22.88
N GLU A 68 -38.34 -10.94 23.78
CA GLU A 68 -36.90 -11.21 23.84
C GLU A 68 -36.39 -11.87 22.55
N ALA A 69 -37.10 -12.89 22.05
CA ALA A 69 -36.77 -13.51 20.76
C ALA A 69 -36.85 -12.52 19.59
N GLN A 70 -37.85 -11.62 19.57
CA GLN A 70 -37.98 -10.58 18.55
C GLN A 70 -36.82 -9.57 18.61
N ILE A 71 -36.39 -9.21 19.82
CA ILE A 71 -35.22 -8.33 20.02
C ILE A 71 -33.95 -9.01 19.51
N GLU A 72 -33.71 -10.27 19.85
CA GLU A 72 -32.53 -11.01 19.38
C GLU A 72 -32.55 -11.22 17.86
N ALA A 73 -33.71 -11.51 17.26
CA ALA A 73 -33.86 -11.58 15.81
C ALA A 73 -33.56 -10.23 15.13
N ASN A 74 -34.03 -9.11 15.70
CA ASN A 74 -33.74 -7.78 15.19
C ASN A 74 -32.24 -7.43 15.32
N LYS A 75 -31.60 -7.75 16.45
CA LYS A 75 -30.16 -7.57 16.65
C LYS A 75 -29.34 -8.37 15.63
N LEU A 76 -29.75 -9.61 15.35
CA LEU A 76 -29.07 -10.44 14.35
C LEU A 76 -29.24 -9.88 12.95
N ARG A 77 -30.44 -9.40 12.59
CA ARG A 77 -30.69 -8.72 11.32
C ARG A 77 -29.84 -7.46 11.18
N GLU A 78 -29.74 -6.63 12.22
CA GLU A 78 -28.88 -5.42 12.21
C GLU A 78 -27.40 -5.77 11.97
N LYS A 79 -26.91 -6.86 12.57
CA LYS A 79 -25.55 -7.35 12.30
C LYS A 79 -25.36 -7.76 10.84
N TYR A 80 -26.31 -8.51 10.28
CA TYR A 80 -26.23 -8.90 8.86
C TYR A 80 -26.33 -7.70 7.92
N GLU A 81 -27.18 -6.71 8.23
CA GLU A 81 -27.26 -5.47 7.45
C GLU A 81 -25.93 -4.68 7.51
N ALA A 82 -25.29 -4.62 8.67
CA ALA A 82 -23.97 -4.01 8.81
C ALA A 82 -22.88 -4.77 8.02
N GLU A 83 -22.84 -6.10 8.12
CA GLU A 83 -21.92 -6.94 7.35
C GLU A 83 -22.13 -6.80 5.84
N ILE A 84 -23.38 -6.77 5.38
CA ILE A 84 -23.72 -6.52 3.97
C ILE A 84 -23.20 -5.16 3.53
N PHE A 85 -23.39 -4.12 4.33
CA PHE A 85 -22.89 -2.78 4.00
C PHE A 85 -21.36 -2.73 3.94
N GLU A 86 -20.66 -3.38 4.88
CA GLU A 86 -19.21 -3.50 4.85
C GLU A 86 -18.71 -4.25 3.62
N LEU A 87 -19.35 -5.37 3.27
CA LEU A 87 -19.02 -6.15 2.09
C LEU A 87 -19.27 -5.36 0.80
N GLN A 88 -20.40 -4.65 0.69
CA GLN A 88 -20.69 -3.76 -0.44
C GLN A 88 -19.62 -2.69 -0.62
N ASN A 89 -19.19 -2.05 0.48
CA ASN A 89 -18.10 -1.08 0.41
C ASN A 89 -16.77 -1.71 -0.04
N LYS A 90 -16.45 -2.93 0.43
CA LYS A 90 -15.27 -3.66 -0.04
C LYS A 90 -15.33 -3.99 -1.53
N VAL A 91 -16.49 -4.44 -2.02
CA VAL A 91 -16.71 -4.70 -3.46
C VAL A 91 -16.52 -3.42 -4.27
N LEU A 92 -17.13 -2.30 -3.87
CA LEU A 92 -16.97 -1.02 -4.56
C LEU A 92 -15.51 -0.54 -4.60
N CYS A 93 -14.77 -0.70 -3.49
CA CYS A 93 -13.34 -0.39 -3.46
C CYS A 93 -12.55 -1.28 -4.45
N GLN A 94 -12.86 -2.59 -4.49
CA GLN A 94 -12.22 -3.52 -5.41
C GLN A 94 -12.56 -3.22 -6.88
N GLU A 95 -13.80 -2.88 -7.19
CA GLU A 95 -14.23 -2.43 -8.53
C GLU A 95 -13.47 -1.17 -8.97
N GLY A 96 -13.24 -0.22 -8.05
CA GLY A 96 -12.40 0.96 -8.31
C GLY A 96 -10.95 0.59 -8.64
N VAL A 97 -10.36 -0.37 -7.91
CA VAL A 97 -9.01 -0.87 -8.19
C VAL A 97 -8.95 -1.56 -9.56
N VAL A 98 -9.93 -2.43 -9.88
CA VAL A 98 -10.00 -3.10 -11.19
C VAL A 98 -10.11 -2.08 -12.32
N SER A 99 -10.97 -1.07 -12.19
CA SER A 99 -11.13 -0.02 -13.20
C SER A 99 -9.82 0.76 -13.44
N ASN A 100 -9.08 1.05 -12.37
CA ASN A 100 -7.77 1.69 -12.49
C ASN A 100 -6.75 0.78 -13.19
N LEU A 101 -6.72 -0.51 -12.85
CA LEU A 101 -5.84 -1.49 -13.51
C LEU A 101 -6.18 -1.66 -14.99
N GLU A 102 -7.45 -1.64 -15.37
CA GLU A 102 -7.89 -1.68 -16.77
C GLU A 102 -7.46 -0.43 -17.55
N ALA A 103 -7.53 0.75 -16.93
CA ALA A 103 -7.04 1.99 -17.52
C ALA A 103 -5.52 1.96 -17.73
N GLU A 104 -4.77 1.44 -16.76
CA GLU A 104 -3.32 1.25 -16.84
C GLU A 104 -2.92 0.24 -17.92
N LEU A 105 -3.61 -0.90 -18.00
CA LEU A 105 -3.42 -1.89 -19.04
C LEU A 105 -3.66 -1.28 -20.43
N SER A 106 -4.72 -0.47 -20.56
CA SER A 106 -5.02 0.24 -21.81
C SER A 106 -3.96 1.28 -22.17
N ARG A 107 -3.35 1.93 -21.17
CA ARG A 107 -2.22 2.85 -21.35
C ARG A 107 -0.99 2.11 -21.85
N LEU A 108 -0.60 1.04 -21.17
CA LEU A 108 0.57 0.23 -21.53
C LEU A 108 0.43 -0.39 -22.92
N LYS A 109 -0.78 -0.86 -23.30
CA LYS A 109 -1.03 -1.33 -24.67
C LYS A 109 -0.73 -0.27 -25.72
N ARG A 110 -1.21 0.96 -25.51
CA ARG A 110 -0.94 2.09 -26.42
C ARG A 110 0.55 2.42 -26.50
N GLU A 111 1.26 2.37 -25.37
CA GLU A 111 2.71 2.59 -25.34
C GLU A 111 3.46 1.50 -26.12
N VAL A 112 3.10 0.22 -25.93
CA VAL A 112 3.66 -0.91 -26.69
C VAL A 112 3.39 -0.78 -28.19
N GLU A 113 2.18 -0.42 -28.59
CA GLU A 113 1.82 -0.18 -29.99
C GLU A 113 2.65 0.97 -30.60
N SER A 114 2.85 2.05 -29.84
CA SER A 114 3.67 3.18 -30.28
C SER A 114 5.15 2.81 -30.42
N ALA A 115 5.70 2.06 -29.46
CA ALA A 115 7.08 1.58 -29.49
C ALA A 115 7.31 0.58 -30.64
N SER A 116 6.35 -0.32 -30.86
CA SER A 116 6.39 -1.25 -31.99
C SER A 116 6.36 -0.53 -33.34
N SER A 117 5.58 0.55 -33.45
CA SER A 117 5.54 1.39 -34.66
C SER A 117 6.88 2.10 -34.89
N GLN A 118 7.51 2.62 -33.82
CA GLN A 118 8.82 3.24 -33.90
C GLN A 118 9.92 2.25 -34.28
N LEU A 119 9.88 1.03 -33.73
CA LEU A 119 10.82 -0.04 -34.09
C LEU A 119 10.68 -0.40 -35.57
N GLN A 120 9.45 -0.55 -36.07
CA GLN A 120 9.21 -0.87 -37.48
C GLN A 120 9.78 0.20 -38.43
N ILE A 121 9.69 1.49 -38.04
CA ILE A 121 10.29 2.60 -38.79
C ILE A 121 11.83 2.50 -38.75
N ALA A 122 12.42 2.25 -37.57
CA ALA A 122 13.86 2.11 -37.44
C ALA A 122 14.43 0.94 -38.24
N GLU A 123 13.76 -0.21 -38.22
CA GLU A 123 14.09 -1.38 -39.05
C GLU A 123 13.96 -1.10 -40.56
N GLY A 124 13.02 -0.22 -40.95
CA GLY A 124 12.91 0.29 -42.31
C GLY A 124 14.14 1.12 -42.70
N ASN A 125 14.49 2.09 -41.86
CA ASN A 125 15.67 2.95 -42.09
C ASN A 125 16.98 2.15 -42.13
N GLU A 126 17.13 1.12 -41.28
CA GLU A 126 18.32 0.25 -41.31
C GLU A 126 18.43 -0.50 -42.64
N ARG A 127 17.30 -1.01 -43.16
CA ARG A 127 17.25 -1.64 -44.48
C ARG A 127 17.63 -0.66 -45.58
N ASP A 128 17.05 0.54 -45.57
CA ASP A 128 17.35 1.58 -46.57
C ASP A 128 18.84 1.95 -46.55
N ILE A 129 19.44 2.16 -45.37
CA ILE A 129 20.87 2.45 -45.23
C ILE A 129 21.74 1.27 -45.70
N ALA A 130 21.34 0.03 -45.43
CA ALA A 130 22.06 -1.15 -45.89
C ALA A 130 22.04 -1.26 -47.43
N GLU A 131 20.91 -0.95 -48.05
CA GLU A 131 20.77 -0.87 -49.51
C GLU A 131 21.67 0.25 -50.07
N GLU A 132 21.63 1.45 -49.49
CA GLU A 132 22.51 2.56 -49.88
C GLU A 132 23.99 2.18 -49.76
N TYR A 133 24.40 1.56 -48.65
CA TYR A 133 25.77 1.09 -48.46
C TYR A 133 26.18 0.04 -49.50
N ALA A 134 25.27 -0.89 -49.84
CA ALA A 134 25.52 -1.89 -50.87
C ALA A 134 25.70 -1.24 -52.25
N THR A 135 24.87 -0.26 -52.61
CA THR A 135 25.03 0.49 -53.88
C THR A 135 26.34 1.26 -53.90
N LEU A 136 26.69 1.93 -52.79
CA LEU A 136 27.91 2.71 -52.68
C LEU A 136 29.16 1.82 -52.76
N LYS A 137 29.14 0.66 -52.11
CA LYS A 137 30.21 -0.35 -52.20
C LYS A 137 30.38 -0.84 -53.63
N SER A 138 29.29 -1.13 -54.33
CA SER A 138 29.34 -1.50 -55.75
C SER A 138 29.98 -0.39 -56.60
N ASN A 139 29.58 0.86 -56.39
CA ASN A 139 30.16 2.01 -57.09
C ASN A 139 31.67 2.14 -56.81
N PHE A 140 32.10 2.05 -55.54
CA PHE A 140 33.52 2.07 -55.20
C PHE A 140 34.31 0.96 -55.88
N LEU A 141 33.79 -0.27 -55.91
CA LEU A 141 34.43 -1.38 -56.61
C LEU A 141 34.60 -1.07 -58.11
N THR A 142 33.57 -0.55 -58.77
CA THR A 142 33.69 -0.19 -60.20
C THR A 142 34.74 0.89 -60.47
N VAL A 143 34.90 1.87 -59.56
CA VAL A 143 35.92 2.92 -59.67
C VAL A 143 37.31 2.35 -59.40
N SER A 144 37.46 1.49 -58.39
CA SER A 144 38.73 0.81 -58.10
C SER A 144 39.19 -0.04 -59.28
N GLU A 145 38.31 -0.82 -59.90
CA GLU A 145 38.62 -1.57 -61.12
C GLU A 145 38.99 -0.62 -62.27
N GLY A 146 38.35 0.55 -62.38
CA GLY A 146 38.71 1.58 -63.34
C GLY A 146 40.13 2.14 -63.14
N LEU A 147 40.49 2.41 -61.89
CA LEU A 147 41.82 2.87 -61.51
C LEU A 147 42.88 1.80 -61.79
N GLU A 148 42.62 0.54 -61.45
CA GLU A 148 43.52 -0.57 -61.76
C GLU A 148 43.78 -0.69 -63.27
N ARG A 149 42.73 -0.56 -64.09
CA ARG A 149 42.87 -0.54 -65.55
C ARG A 149 43.72 0.64 -66.06
N GLU A 150 43.59 1.82 -65.48
CA GLU A 150 44.40 2.99 -65.84
C GLU A 150 45.87 2.83 -65.41
N ILE A 151 46.11 2.22 -64.25
CA ILE A 151 47.46 1.90 -63.77
C ILE A 151 48.13 0.90 -64.71
N THR A 152 47.43 -0.18 -65.08
CA THR A 152 47.97 -1.15 -66.05
C THR A 152 48.27 -0.49 -67.40
N HIS A 153 47.38 0.39 -67.86
CA HIS A 153 47.61 1.13 -69.10
C HIS A 153 48.80 2.08 -69.03
N SER A 154 48.97 2.80 -67.90
CA SER A 154 50.11 3.69 -67.67
C SER A 154 51.43 2.94 -67.58
N GLN A 155 51.42 1.72 -67.01
CA GLN A 155 52.58 0.83 -66.98
C GLN A 155 52.96 0.38 -68.39
N GLU A 156 51.98 -0.09 -69.17
CA GLU A 156 52.18 -0.45 -70.58
C GLU A 156 52.79 0.71 -71.39
N LEU A 157 52.25 1.93 -71.25
CA LEU A 157 52.79 3.12 -71.91
C LEU A 157 54.21 3.48 -71.44
N SER A 158 54.50 3.27 -70.16
CA SER A 158 55.84 3.51 -69.60
C SER A 158 56.86 2.52 -70.17
N ASP A 159 56.48 1.25 -70.32
CA ASP A 159 57.31 0.22 -70.95
C ASP A 159 57.54 0.54 -72.43
N GLU A 160 56.51 0.97 -73.15
CA GLU A 160 56.64 1.45 -74.53
C GLU A 160 57.63 2.63 -74.64
N LEU A 161 57.52 3.64 -73.77
CA LEU A 161 58.46 4.76 -73.72
C LEU A 161 59.90 4.34 -73.40
N LEU A 162 60.08 3.37 -72.49
CA LEU A 162 61.38 2.79 -72.18
C LEU A 162 61.99 2.10 -73.38
N THR A 163 61.21 1.29 -74.11
CA THR A 163 61.70 0.68 -75.35
C THR A 163 62.10 1.75 -76.38
N LEU A 164 61.31 2.82 -76.51
CA LEU A 164 61.62 3.94 -77.40
C LEU A 164 62.93 4.65 -76.98
N ALA A 165 63.12 4.91 -75.69
CA ALA A 165 64.34 5.50 -75.15
C ALA A 165 65.57 4.60 -75.42
N HIS A 166 65.45 3.29 -75.22
CA HIS A 166 66.52 2.34 -75.56
C HIS A 166 66.84 2.33 -77.07
N THR A 167 65.83 2.46 -77.94
CA THR A 167 66.08 2.63 -79.39
C THR A 167 66.74 3.97 -79.71
N HIS A 168 66.44 5.03 -78.95
CA HIS A 168 67.09 6.33 -79.13
C HIS A 168 68.54 6.32 -78.64
N ASP A 169 68.84 5.72 -77.47
CA ASP A 169 70.19 5.63 -76.92
C ASP A 169 71.12 4.79 -77.80
N THR A 170 70.60 3.73 -78.42
CA THR A 170 71.36 2.94 -79.41
C THR A 170 71.72 3.77 -80.65
N LEU A 171 70.80 4.62 -81.14
CA LEU A 171 71.08 5.59 -82.21
C LEU A 171 72.05 6.71 -81.77
N LEU A 172 72.00 7.13 -80.51
CA LEU A 172 72.92 8.11 -79.94
C LEU A 172 74.33 7.55 -79.83
N LEU A 173 74.49 6.29 -79.41
CA LEU A 173 75.78 5.59 -79.42
C LEU A 173 76.35 5.42 -80.83
N GLU A 174 75.50 5.29 -81.85
CA GLU A 174 75.92 5.34 -83.26
C GLU A 174 76.40 6.75 -83.66
N LYS A 175 75.73 7.81 -83.19
CA LYS A 175 76.17 9.20 -83.39
C LYS A 175 77.41 9.60 -82.59
N GLU A 176 77.60 9.09 -81.38
CA GLU A 176 78.77 9.39 -80.53
C GLU A 176 80.06 8.77 -81.12
N ARG A 177 79.95 7.67 -81.87
CA ARG A 177 81.07 7.12 -82.67
C ARG A 177 81.49 8.04 -83.82
N GLU A 178 80.65 9.01 -84.22
CA GLU A 178 80.97 10.01 -85.23
C GLU A 178 81.49 11.35 -84.64
N HIS A 179 81.53 11.52 -83.32
CA HIS A 179 81.79 12.85 -82.69
C HIS A 179 82.89 12.88 -81.63
N THR A 180 83.99 12.15 -81.84
CA THR A 180 85.21 12.32 -81.05
C THR A 180 86.23 13.22 -81.76
N HIS A 181 85.96 14.53 -81.84
CA HIS A 181 86.99 15.59 -81.92
C HIS A 181 86.34 16.97 -81.71
N THR A 182 86.09 17.38 -80.46
CA THR A 182 86.23 18.80 -80.04
C THR A 182 86.09 18.98 -78.52
N LEU A 183 87.24 19.31 -77.91
CA LEU A 183 87.45 20.42 -76.97
C LEU A 183 87.20 20.24 -75.46
N GLU A 184 88.33 19.96 -74.80
CA GLU A 184 88.72 20.35 -73.45
C GLU A 184 88.62 21.88 -73.17
N LEU A 185 87.43 22.43 -72.93
CA LEU A 185 87.27 23.84 -72.48
C LEU A 185 86.28 24.05 -71.32
N GLU A 186 86.10 23.07 -70.42
CA GLU A 186 85.26 23.21 -69.21
C GLU A 186 85.96 22.73 -67.92
N ARG A 187 87.31 22.75 -67.88
CA ARG A 187 88.09 22.40 -66.66
C ARG A 187 88.55 23.59 -65.82
N VAL A 188 88.40 24.83 -66.30
CA VAL A 188 88.93 26.02 -65.62
C VAL A 188 87.89 26.74 -64.72
N LYS A 189 86.60 26.38 -64.77
CA LYS A 189 85.55 26.96 -63.89
C LYS A 189 85.52 26.41 -62.46
N ALA A 190 86.09 25.22 -62.18
CA ALA A 190 85.84 24.52 -60.92
C ALA A 190 86.74 24.90 -59.73
N LEU A 191 87.82 25.67 -59.94
CA LEU A 191 88.80 25.97 -58.88
C LEU A 191 88.57 27.31 -58.14
N LEU A 192 87.63 28.14 -58.57
CA LEU A 192 87.43 29.49 -58.00
C LEU A 192 86.32 29.61 -56.92
N SER A 193 85.55 28.56 -56.65
CA SER A 193 84.40 28.64 -55.72
C SER A 193 84.66 28.18 -54.27
N ARG A 194 85.86 27.69 -53.91
CA ARG A 194 86.07 26.99 -52.61
C ARG A 194 86.72 27.77 -51.47
N MET A 195 87.04 29.06 -51.61
CA MET A 195 87.96 29.72 -50.66
C MET A 195 87.53 31.08 -50.06
N SER A 196 86.35 31.63 -50.35
CA SER A 196 86.08 33.04 -49.99
C SER A 196 85.03 33.35 -48.91
N GLN A 197 84.46 32.41 -48.10
CA GLN A 197 83.41 32.85 -47.14
C GLN A 197 82.97 31.93 -45.96
N SER A 198 83.84 31.17 -45.29
CA SER A 198 83.37 30.23 -44.22
C SER A 198 83.86 30.46 -42.78
N ARG A 199 84.76 31.41 -42.49
CA ARG A 199 85.33 31.54 -41.11
C ARG A 199 84.84 32.73 -40.28
N VAL A 200 84.18 33.73 -40.86
CA VAL A 200 83.65 34.89 -40.11
C VAL A 200 82.15 34.74 -39.79
N LYS A 201 81.39 34.01 -40.62
CA LYS A 201 79.95 33.75 -40.40
C LYS A 201 79.66 32.72 -39.30
N ARG A 202 80.58 31.81 -38.97
CA ARG A 202 80.34 30.71 -38.02
C ARG A 202 80.41 31.18 -36.55
N ALA A 203 81.43 31.96 -36.18
CA ALA A 203 81.57 32.53 -34.85
C ALA A 203 80.50 33.60 -34.54
N GLN A 204 80.05 34.35 -35.56
CA GLN A 204 78.95 35.30 -35.42
C GLN A 204 77.60 34.60 -35.18
N ASN A 205 77.40 33.42 -35.77
CA ASN A 205 76.19 32.63 -35.58
C ASN A 205 76.17 31.90 -34.22
N GLU A 206 77.30 31.37 -33.75
CA GLU A 206 77.39 30.69 -32.44
C GLU A 206 77.08 31.64 -31.28
N MET A 207 77.62 32.87 -31.29
CA MET A 207 77.29 33.89 -30.29
C MET A 207 75.82 34.32 -30.35
N ARG A 208 75.24 34.38 -31.56
CA ARG A 208 73.82 34.68 -31.75
C ARG A 208 72.94 33.55 -31.19
N GLU A 209 73.30 32.30 -31.43
CA GLU A 209 72.60 31.12 -30.91
C GLU A 209 72.68 31.01 -29.38
N GLU A 210 73.80 31.40 -28.77
CA GLU A 210 73.94 31.48 -27.30
C GLU A 210 73.06 32.58 -26.69
N LEU A 211 73.05 33.77 -27.29
CA LEU A 211 72.17 34.86 -26.86
C LEU A 211 70.69 34.48 -27.03
N GLU A 212 70.35 33.74 -28.09
CA GLU A 212 68.99 33.29 -28.36
C GLU A 212 68.57 32.17 -27.40
N ARG A 213 69.48 31.26 -27.01
CA ARG A 213 69.26 30.27 -25.94
C ARG A 213 69.05 30.93 -24.57
N MET A 214 69.90 31.90 -24.23
CA MET A 214 69.79 32.66 -22.97
C MET A 214 68.45 33.42 -22.92
N ARG A 215 68.09 34.10 -24.02
CA ARG A 215 66.80 34.80 -24.14
C ARG A 215 65.61 33.87 -23.95
N LYS A 216 65.59 32.71 -24.61
CA LYS A 216 64.52 31.70 -24.44
C LYS A 216 64.43 31.21 -23.00
N SER A 217 65.55 30.94 -22.33
CA SER A 217 65.54 30.51 -20.93
C SER A 217 64.97 31.56 -19.98
N TYR A 218 65.21 32.86 -20.23
CA TYR A 218 64.61 33.95 -19.47
C TYR A 218 63.12 34.11 -19.77
N GLU A 219 62.71 33.98 -21.02
CA GLU A 219 61.29 34.00 -21.43
C GLU A 219 60.53 32.83 -20.78
N GLU A 220 61.12 31.62 -20.73
CA GLU A 220 60.55 30.45 -20.04
C GLU A 220 60.45 30.68 -18.53
N GLN A 221 61.49 31.23 -17.90
CA GLN A 221 61.46 31.56 -16.46
C GLN A 221 60.40 32.62 -16.16
N GLN A 222 60.26 33.64 -17.02
CA GLN A 222 59.23 34.66 -16.89
C GLN A 222 57.84 34.04 -17.03
N HIS A 223 57.62 33.19 -18.03
CA HIS A 223 56.36 32.48 -18.24
C HIS A 223 56.00 31.59 -17.04
N GLN A 224 56.97 30.85 -16.48
CA GLN A 224 56.76 30.03 -15.28
C GLN A 224 56.37 30.87 -14.05
N LEU A 225 56.93 32.08 -13.90
CA LEU A 225 56.55 32.99 -12.82
C LEU A 225 55.15 33.56 -13.05
N GLU A 226 54.81 33.94 -14.28
CA GLU A 226 53.48 34.41 -14.65
C GLU A 226 52.40 33.33 -14.42
N GLU A 227 52.69 32.08 -14.79
CA GLU A 227 51.82 30.92 -14.50
C GLU A 227 51.65 30.68 -13.01
N LYS A 228 52.73 30.74 -12.22
CA LYS A 228 52.66 30.62 -10.75
C LYS A 228 51.83 31.74 -10.13
N ILE A 229 51.98 32.99 -10.60
CA ILE A 229 51.18 34.12 -10.13
C ILE A 229 49.70 33.93 -10.51
N ALA A 230 49.42 33.46 -11.73
CA ALA A 230 48.06 33.17 -12.17
C ALA A 230 47.43 32.02 -11.38
N ALA A 231 48.18 30.95 -11.08
CA ALA A 231 47.74 29.83 -10.26
C ALA A 231 47.45 30.29 -8.82
N MET A 232 48.38 30.99 -8.17
CA MET A 232 48.16 31.57 -6.84
C MET A 232 46.96 32.54 -6.82
N GLY A 233 46.73 33.30 -7.89
CA GLY A 233 45.57 34.18 -8.03
C GLY A 233 44.24 33.42 -8.10
N LYS A 234 44.20 32.29 -8.82
CA LYS A 234 43.04 31.39 -8.85
C LYS A 234 42.80 30.75 -7.48
N ASP A 235 43.83 30.22 -6.85
CA ASP A 235 43.76 29.61 -5.52
C ASP A 235 43.28 30.62 -4.47
N GLN A 236 43.77 31.88 -4.52
CA GLN A 236 43.31 32.93 -3.63
C GLN A 236 41.83 33.25 -3.85
N GLN A 237 41.36 33.27 -5.09
CA GLN A 237 39.95 33.52 -5.41
C GLN A 237 39.05 32.35 -5.00
N GLU A 238 39.54 31.11 -5.12
CA GLU A 238 38.86 29.91 -4.60
C GLU A 238 38.78 29.92 -3.09
N ASN A 239 39.88 30.21 -2.39
CA ASN A 239 39.89 30.37 -0.94
C ASN A 239 38.91 31.47 -0.48
N LYS A 240 38.86 32.62 -1.17
CA LYS A 240 37.87 33.68 -0.88
C LYS A 240 36.43 33.20 -1.08
N ARG A 241 36.16 32.39 -2.10
CA ARG A 241 34.83 31.79 -2.33
C ARG A 241 34.49 30.78 -1.23
N ALA A 242 35.42 29.90 -0.87
CA ALA A 242 35.26 28.93 0.20
C ALA A 242 34.96 29.62 1.54
N ILE A 243 35.69 30.69 1.89
CA ILE A 243 35.44 31.47 3.12
C ILE A 243 34.04 32.11 3.11
N ARG A 244 33.58 32.65 1.98
CA ARG A 244 32.23 33.22 1.89
C ARG A 244 31.15 32.15 2.04
N ASN A 245 31.36 30.98 1.43
CA ASN A 245 30.44 29.86 1.55
C ASN A 245 30.35 29.37 3.00
N THR A 246 31.49 29.16 3.68
CA THR A 246 31.48 28.76 5.09
C THR A 246 30.87 29.84 5.99
N GLN A 247 31.07 31.12 5.69
CA GLN A 247 30.42 32.21 6.40
C GLN A 247 28.90 32.22 6.21
N GLN A 248 28.42 31.93 4.99
CA GLN A 248 26.99 31.80 4.70
C GLN A 248 26.37 30.58 5.41
N ASP A 249 27.05 29.43 5.37
CA ASP A 249 26.61 28.21 6.05
C ASP A 249 26.54 28.42 7.57
N LEU A 250 27.54 29.09 8.15
CA LEU A 250 27.55 29.46 9.57
C LEU A 250 26.40 30.42 9.91
N ALA A 251 26.08 31.38 9.04
CA ALA A 251 24.94 32.28 9.24
C ALA A 251 23.60 31.54 9.18
N GLN A 252 23.45 30.60 8.23
CA GLN A 252 22.27 29.74 8.13
C GLN A 252 22.11 28.85 9.35
N GLN A 253 23.19 28.20 9.81
CA GLN A 253 23.19 27.39 11.03
C GLN A 253 22.81 28.25 12.25
N SER A 254 23.36 29.45 12.37
CA SER A 254 23.03 30.40 13.45
C SER A 254 21.56 30.80 13.43
N ALA A 255 20.97 31.03 12.25
CA ALA A 255 19.55 31.32 12.10
C ALA A 255 18.68 30.11 12.50
N THR A 256 19.04 28.90 12.06
CA THR A 256 18.30 27.67 12.43
C THR A 256 18.37 27.40 13.94
N LEU A 257 19.51 27.67 14.58
CA LEU A 257 19.69 27.55 16.02
C LEU A 257 18.82 28.56 16.77
N LEU A 258 18.71 29.80 16.29
CA LEU A 258 17.82 30.80 16.89
C LEU A 258 16.35 30.38 16.80
N VAL A 259 15.93 29.86 15.64
CA VAL A 259 14.56 29.36 15.45
C VAL A 259 14.30 28.18 16.39
N SER A 260 15.21 27.22 16.51
CA SER A 260 15.02 26.07 17.41
C SER A 260 15.05 26.48 18.89
N GLN A 261 15.90 27.43 19.29
CA GLN A 261 15.90 28.02 20.64
C GLN A 261 14.58 28.73 20.95
N HIS A 262 13.99 29.43 19.97
CA HIS A 262 12.67 30.04 20.14
C HIS A 262 11.59 28.98 20.39
N HIS A 263 11.54 27.94 19.56
CA HIS A 263 10.58 26.84 19.73
C HIS A 263 10.74 26.15 21.09
N LEU A 264 11.99 25.96 21.56
CA LEU A 264 12.24 25.41 22.89
C LEU A 264 11.66 26.30 23.99
N LYS A 265 11.86 27.62 23.92
CA LYS A 265 11.27 28.57 24.88
C LYS A 265 9.74 28.59 24.82
N GLU A 266 9.14 28.46 23.64
CA GLU A 266 7.69 28.36 23.49
C GLU A 266 7.15 27.10 24.16
N VAL A 267 7.78 25.95 23.93
CA VAL A 267 7.42 24.68 24.57
C VAL A 267 7.63 24.73 26.08
N GLU A 268 8.70 25.35 26.57
CA GLU A 268 8.92 25.59 28.01
C GLU A 268 7.83 26.46 28.61
N ALA A 269 7.42 27.53 27.92
CA ALA A 269 6.33 28.39 28.34
C ALA A 269 4.99 27.63 28.35
N GLU A 270 4.70 26.81 27.34
CA GLU A 270 3.53 25.93 27.33
C GLU A 270 3.55 24.90 28.47
N ASN A 271 4.70 24.31 28.76
CA ASN A 271 4.86 23.38 29.87
C ASN A 271 4.58 24.07 31.21
N SER A 272 5.10 25.28 31.43
CA SER A 272 4.81 26.07 32.63
C SER A 272 3.31 26.43 32.75
N LYS A 273 2.65 26.75 31.63
CA LYS A 273 1.20 27.01 31.59
C LYS A 273 0.40 25.76 31.96
N LEU A 274 0.73 24.62 31.36
CA LEU A 274 0.08 23.33 31.67
C LEU A 274 0.31 22.92 33.13
N GLN A 275 1.51 23.15 33.66
CA GLN A 275 1.81 22.88 35.06
C GLN A 275 0.97 23.76 36.00
N ASN A 276 0.75 25.03 35.66
CA ASN A 276 -0.12 25.92 36.43
C ASN A 276 -1.59 25.50 36.32
N GLN A 277 -2.09 25.16 35.13
CA GLN A 277 -3.45 24.62 34.95
C GLN A 277 -3.68 23.35 35.77
N LEU A 278 -2.68 22.46 35.85
CA LEU A 278 -2.76 21.26 36.69
C LEU A 278 -2.81 21.61 38.18
N LYS A 279 -2.06 22.62 38.63
CA LYS A 279 -2.12 23.11 40.02
C LYS A 279 -3.48 23.73 40.34
N GLU A 280 -4.02 24.56 39.45
CA GLU A 280 -5.34 25.17 39.58
C GLU A 280 -6.43 24.10 39.66
N LEU A 281 -6.43 23.14 38.73
CA LEU A 281 -7.41 22.05 38.74
C LEU A 281 -7.29 21.18 40.01
N ASN A 282 -6.08 20.90 40.48
CA ASN A 282 -5.88 20.19 41.76
C ASN A 282 -6.39 21.00 42.96
N GLN A 283 -6.19 22.33 42.95
CA GLN A 283 -6.72 23.20 43.99
C GLN A 283 -8.25 23.22 43.95
N GLU A 284 -8.86 23.23 42.77
CA GLU A 284 -10.31 23.11 42.58
C GLU A 284 -10.84 21.76 43.06
N TYR A 285 -10.15 20.65 42.77
CA TYR A 285 -10.56 19.34 43.31
C TYR A 285 -10.48 19.31 44.83
N ARG A 286 -9.42 19.88 45.43
CA ARG A 286 -9.28 19.98 46.88
C ARG A 286 -10.34 20.87 47.51
N SER A 287 -10.67 22.00 46.88
CA SER A 287 -11.72 22.90 47.37
C SER A 287 -13.08 22.22 47.27
N ARG A 288 -13.44 21.61 46.14
CA ARG A 288 -14.69 20.85 45.98
C ARG A 288 -14.82 19.74 47.02
N LEU A 289 -13.78 18.92 47.22
CA LEU A 289 -13.78 17.88 48.25
C LEU A 289 -13.97 18.46 49.65
N THR A 290 -13.34 19.58 49.96
CA THR A 290 -13.52 20.27 51.27
C THR A 290 -14.96 20.77 51.44
N HIS A 291 -15.57 21.33 50.40
CA HIS A 291 -16.99 21.73 50.43
C HIS A 291 -17.90 20.51 50.58
N TYR A 292 -17.63 19.43 49.86
CA TYR A 292 -18.36 18.17 49.98
C TYR A 292 -18.33 17.60 51.40
N ILE A 293 -17.18 17.62 52.06
CA ILE A 293 -17.05 17.22 53.46
C ILE A 293 -17.81 18.17 54.40
N HIS A 294 -17.72 19.48 54.17
CA HIS A 294 -18.39 20.49 54.98
C HIS A 294 -19.92 20.36 54.91
N ASP A 295 -20.48 20.26 53.71
CA ASP A 295 -21.92 20.18 53.50
C ASP A 295 -22.51 18.86 54.04
N ILE A 296 -21.79 17.74 53.90
CA ILE A 296 -22.18 16.46 54.55
C ILE A 296 -22.19 16.64 56.08
N THR A 297 -21.19 17.33 56.64
CA THR A 297 -21.12 17.60 58.08
C THR A 297 -22.26 18.52 58.55
N GLU A 298 -22.64 19.52 57.76
CA GLU A 298 -23.77 20.40 58.07
C GLU A 298 -25.13 19.71 57.96
N CYS A 299 -25.31 18.82 56.96
CA CYS A 299 -26.53 18.01 56.81
C CYS A 299 -26.72 17.05 57.98
N VAL A 300 -25.64 16.41 58.44
CA VAL A 300 -25.67 15.51 59.61
C VAL A 300 -25.95 16.27 60.93
N ARG A 301 -25.63 17.57 60.99
CA ARG A 301 -25.89 18.41 62.17
C ARG A 301 -27.34 18.92 62.27
N ARG A 302 -28.15 18.80 61.20
CA ARG A 302 -29.56 19.21 61.17
C ARG A 302 -30.45 17.98 61.33
N ASP A 303 -30.95 17.74 62.55
CA ASP A 303 -31.62 16.48 62.96
C ASP A 303 -33.02 16.21 62.35
N SER A 304 -33.55 17.05 61.46
CA SER A 304 -34.86 16.83 60.82
C SER A 304 -34.74 16.87 59.30
N ASP A 305 -35.15 15.76 58.65
CA ASP A 305 -35.05 15.48 57.20
C ASP A 305 -33.64 15.35 56.60
N ALA A 306 -32.64 15.04 57.43
CA ALA A 306 -31.24 14.87 57.03
C ALA A 306 -31.02 13.81 55.93
N ASP A 307 -31.80 12.72 55.92
CA ASP A 307 -31.60 11.59 55.00
C ASP A 307 -31.99 11.94 53.55
N VAL A 308 -33.09 12.69 53.38
CA VAL A 308 -33.54 13.16 52.05
C VAL A 308 -32.62 14.25 51.53
N GLN A 309 -32.22 15.20 52.38
CA GLN A 309 -31.31 16.29 52.02
C GLN A 309 -29.89 15.77 51.68
N LEU A 310 -29.39 14.79 52.43
CA LEU A 310 -28.10 14.14 52.14
C LEU A 310 -28.15 13.38 50.81
N LYS A 311 -29.26 12.70 50.52
CA LYS A 311 -29.43 11.98 49.25
C LYS A 311 -29.46 12.92 48.04
N GLU A 312 -30.24 14.00 48.11
CA GLU A 312 -30.27 15.03 47.04
C GLU A 312 -28.92 15.70 46.83
N TYR A 313 -28.17 15.94 47.92
CA TYR A 313 -26.82 16.50 47.86
C TYR A 313 -25.81 15.56 47.21
N VAL A 314 -25.77 14.29 47.62
CA VAL A 314 -24.91 13.27 47.01
C VAL A 314 -25.25 13.07 45.54
N ASP A 315 -26.54 13.10 45.18
CA ASP A 315 -26.97 13.04 43.78
C ASP A 315 -26.51 14.27 42.97
N SER A 316 -26.52 15.47 43.56
CA SER A 316 -25.95 16.69 42.95
C SER A 316 -24.43 16.58 42.76
N MET A 317 -23.71 16.12 43.77
CA MET A 317 -22.26 15.88 43.72
C MET A 317 -21.89 14.89 42.62
N LEU A 318 -22.57 13.74 42.55
CA LEU A 318 -22.36 12.74 41.51
C LEU A 318 -22.67 13.29 40.12
N LYS A 319 -23.66 14.18 39.99
CA LYS A 319 -23.98 14.85 38.71
C LYS A 319 -22.87 15.81 38.30
N GLU A 320 -22.34 16.62 39.21
CA GLU A 320 -21.21 17.53 38.94
C GLU A 320 -19.95 16.78 38.52
N VAL A 321 -19.62 15.68 39.21
CA VAL A 321 -18.49 14.81 38.87
C VAL A 321 -18.69 14.18 37.49
N ARG A 322 -19.89 13.70 37.17
CA ARG A 322 -20.19 13.18 35.82
C ARG A 322 -20.04 14.25 34.74
N VAL A 323 -20.45 15.49 34.99
CA VAL A 323 -20.33 16.60 34.03
C VAL A 323 -18.87 17.03 33.85
N SER A 324 -18.07 17.07 34.92
CA SER A 324 -16.64 17.41 34.82
C SER A 324 -15.85 16.35 34.05
N TYR A 325 -16.12 15.06 34.26
CA TYR A 325 -15.52 13.99 33.46
C TYR A 325 -15.92 14.08 31.98
N ARG A 326 -17.21 14.32 31.67
CA ARG A 326 -17.66 14.53 30.29
C ARG A 326 -16.96 15.72 29.63
N SER A 327 -16.85 16.85 30.31
CA SER A 327 -16.13 18.03 29.81
C SER A 327 -14.65 17.74 29.56
N ARG A 328 -13.99 16.97 30.43
CA ARG A 328 -12.59 16.55 30.24
C ARG A 328 -12.43 15.59 29.07
N GLU A 329 -13.34 14.63 28.91
CA GLU A 329 -13.36 13.72 27.75
C GLU A 329 -13.57 14.49 26.44
N GLU A 330 -14.46 15.48 26.42
CA GLU A 330 -14.68 16.38 25.28
C GLU A 330 -13.42 17.18 24.95
N GLN A 331 -12.71 17.70 25.96
CA GLN A 331 -11.43 18.37 25.76
C GLN A 331 -10.37 17.43 25.18
N LEU A 332 -10.18 16.24 25.75
CA LEU A 332 -9.20 15.26 25.27
C LEU A 332 -9.52 14.77 23.85
N THR A 333 -10.79 14.55 23.55
CA THR A 333 -11.20 14.17 22.18
C THR A 333 -10.99 15.33 21.21
N SER A 334 -11.21 16.59 21.62
CA SER A 334 -10.93 17.77 20.79
C SER A 334 -9.44 17.96 20.52
N THR A 335 -8.56 17.76 21.51
CA THR A 335 -7.10 17.86 21.32
C THR A 335 -6.58 16.73 20.45
N LEU A 336 -7.05 15.49 20.64
CA LEU A 336 -6.73 14.36 19.76
C LEU A 336 -7.16 14.61 18.32
N ARG A 337 -8.37 15.17 18.09
CA ARG A 337 -8.81 15.58 16.75
C ARG A 337 -7.90 16.64 16.15
N ASN A 338 -7.45 17.62 16.94
CA ASN A 338 -6.53 18.66 16.48
C ASN A 338 -5.13 18.10 16.16
N TYR A 339 -4.58 17.20 16.97
CA TYR A 339 -3.31 16.51 16.69
C TYR A 339 -3.40 15.66 15.42
N ARG A 340 -4.49 14.90 15.23
CA ARG A 340 -4.73 14.16 13.98
C ARG A 340 -4.78 15.08 12.77
N LYS A 341 -5.45 16.24 12.86
CA LYS A 341 -5.47 17.23 11.77
C LYS A 341 -4.07 17.79 11.47
N ARG A 342 -3.30 18.14 12.50
CA ARG A 342 -1.91 18.64 12.32
C ARG A 342 -1.00 17.57 11.70
N LEU A 343 -1.10 16.32 12.16
CA LEU A 343 -0.37 15.19 11.59
C LEU A 343 -0.74 14.94 10.14
N HIS A 344 -2.04 14.98 9.81
CA HIS A 344 -2.50 14.84 8.44
C HIS A 344 -1.96 15.95 7.54
N ASN A 345 -2.01 17.22 7.99
CA ASN A 345 -1.45 18.35 7.25
C ASN A 345 0.06 18.19 7.04
N LEU A 346 0.81 17.78 8.07
CA LEU A 346 2.25 17.54 7.96
C LEU A 346 2.55 16.41 6.97
N SER A 347 1.81 15.30 7.04
CA SER A 347 1.92 14.19 6.08
C SER A 347 1.68 14.67 4.65
N ASN A 348 0.63 15.46 4.42
CA ASN A 348 0.32 16.01 3.09
C ASN A 348 1.45 16.93 2.59
N THR A 349 2.01 17.81 3.44
CA THR A 349 3.14 18.65 3.06
C THR A 349 4.40 17.83 2.75
N HIS A 350 4.64 16.76 3.50
CA HIS A 350 5.76 15.85 3.25
C HIS A 350 5.59 15.10 1.93
N GLN A 351 4.38 14.61 1.62
CA GLN A 351 4.07 13.97 0.35
C GLN A 351 4.24 14.92 -0.85
N LEU A 352 3.80 16.16 -0.72
CA LEU A 352 4.00 17.19 -1.75
C LEU A 352 5.48 17.48 -1.98
N LEU A 353 6.26 17.62 -0.90
CA LEU A 353 7.70 17.84 -0.98
C LEU A 353 8.42 16.64 -1.62
N LEU A 354 8.06 15.42 -1.23
CA LEU A 354 8.57 14.20 -1.87
C LEU A 354 8.27 14.20 -3.36
N THR A 355 7.05 14.57 -3.76
CA THR A 355 6.64 14.65 -5.17
C THR A 355 7.50 15.65 -5.95
N ALA A 356 7.70 16.85 -5.40
CA ALA A 356 8.57 17.87 -5.99
C ALA A 356 10.02 17.38 -6.10
N TYR A 357 10.53 16.69 -5.08
CA TYR A 357 11.86 16.10 -5.08
C TYR A 357 12.02 15.03 -6.19
N ARG A 358 11.02 14.14 -6.39
CA ARG A 358 11.07 13.15 -7.50
C ARG A 358 11.19 13.84 -8.84
N MET A 359 10.32 14.82 -9.08
CA MET A 359 10.28 15.55 -10.36
C MET A 359 11.62 16.24 -10.63
N GLN A 360 12.21 16.87 -9.62
CA GLN A 360 13.52 17.51 -9.75
C GLN A 360 14.63 16.48 -10.01
N ARG A 361 14.61 15.34 -9.31
CA ARG A 361 15.60 14.27 -9.47
C ARG A 361 15.54 13.65 -10.86
N GLU A 362 14.33 13.38 -11.37
CA GLU A 362 14.12 12.88 -12.74
C GLU A 362 14.58 13.90 -13.78
N GLN A 363 14.28 15.18 -13.58
CA GLN A 363 14.80 16.24 -14.47
C GLN A 363 16.32 16.28 -14.50
N ILE A 364 17.00 16.14 -13.36
CA ILE A 364 18.47 16.10 -13.29
C ILE A 364 19.00 14.86 -14.03
N LEU A 365 18.40 13.68 -13.81
CA LEU A 365 18.81 12.45 -14.49
C LEU A 365 18.62 12.51 -16.02
N VAL A 366 17.58 13.21 -16.50
CA VAL A 366 17.30 13.37 -17.94
C VAL A 366 18.16 14.46 -18.59
N HIS A 367 18.39 15.59 -17.90
CA HIS A 367 19.04 16.77 -18.50
C HIS A 367 20.55 16.86 -18.23
N THR A 368 21.08 16.15 -17.22
CA THR A 368 22.52 16.18 -16.91
C THR A 368 23.17 14.85 -17.23
N GLY A 369 23.88 14.80 -18.36
CA GLY A 369 24.81 13.70 -18.64
C GLY A 369 25.95 13.72 -17.61
N ARG A 370 25.87 12.87 -16.59
CA ARG A 370 26.89 12.58 -15.55
C ARG A 370 27.46 13.75 -14.71
N VAL A 371 27.14 15.01 -14.97
CA VAL A 371 27.78 16.17 -14.28
C VAL A 371 27.19 16.46 -12.90
N LEU A 372 25.92 16.15 -12.63
CA LEU A 372 25.27 16.34 -11.32
C LEU A 372 24.81 15.01 -10.73
N GLU A 373 25.20 14.74 -9.48
CA GLU A 373 24.67 13.63 -8.70
C GLU A 373 23.24 13.96 -8.26
N ALA A 374 22.27 13.14 -8.68
CA ALA A 374 20.83 13.41 -8.47
C ALA A 374 20.36 13.23 -7.01
N GLY A 375 21.27 12.91 -6.07
CA GLY A 375 20.97 12.70 -4.66
C GLY A 375 20.31 11.35 -4.33
N PRO A 376 20.12 11.05 -3.03
CA PRO A 376 19.63 9.77 -2.56
C PRO A 376 18.16 9.51 -2.98
N PRO A 377 17.79 8.25 -3.29
CA PRO A 377 16.40 7.86 -3.56
C PRO A 377 15.41 8.27 -2.45
N GLU A 378 14.15 8.52 -2.82
CA GLU A 378 13.13 8.94 -1.85
C GLU A 378 12.81 7.91 -0.78
N ALA A 379 13.15 6.63 -1.01
CA ALA A 379 13.01 5.58 -0.02
C ALA A 379 13.79 5.89 1.28
N HIS A 380 14.85 6.72 1.20
CA HIS A 380 15.61 7.20 2.35
C HIS A 380 14.88 8.28 3.18
N PHE A 381 13.82 8.88 2.63
CA PHE A 381 12.99 9.87 3.32
C PHE A 381 11.69 9.21 3.80
N SER A 382 11.79 8.32 4.79
CA SER A 382 10.61 7.86 5.54
C SER A 382 10.42 8.72 6.78
N PRO A 383 9.21 9.27 7.02
CA PRO A 383 8.82 9.69 8.36
C PRO A 383 8.91 8.46 9.27
N ALA A 384 9.63 8.58 10.38
CA ALA A 384 10.07 7.46 11.22
C ALA A 384 8.96 6.69 11.97
N GLU A 385 7.68 7.02 11.79
CA GLU A 385 6.58 6.39 12.53
C GLU A 385 5.66 5.57 11.61
N VAL A 386 5.89 4.25 11.62
CA VAL A 386 5.17 3.22 10.85
C VAL A 386 3.73 3.01 11.35
N GLU A 387 3.47 3.40 12.60
CA GLU A 387 2.22 3.11 13.33
C GLU A 387 1.05 4.02 12.92
N ILE A 388 1.32 5.18 12.34
CA ILE A 388 0.31 6.22 12.05
C ILE A 388 -0.12 6.20 10.56
N ARG A 389 0.60 5.47 9.70
CA ARG A 389 0.32 5.41 8.26
C ARG A 389 -0.89 4.54 7.93
N GLY A 390 -1.64 4.94 6.90
CA GLY A 390 -2.63 4.05 6.27
C GLY A 390 -1.96 2.86 5.60
N GLU A 391 -2.68 1.74 5.43
CA GLU A 391 -2.14 0.53 4.77
C GLU A 391 -1.56 0.84 3.38
N THR A 392 -2.23 1.70 2.62
CA THR A 392 -1.80 2.18 1.31
C THR A 392 -0.45 2.92 1.34
N GLU A 393 -0.19 3.75 2.36
CA GLU A 393 1.07 4.46 2.48
C GLU A 393 2.22 3.54 2.90
N ARG A 394 1.92 2.47 3.65
CA ARG A 394 2.90 1.43 3.98
C ARG A 394 3.25 0.58 2.76
N GLU A 395 2.26 0.22 1.95
CA GLU A 395 2.47 -0.50 0.69
C GLU A 395 3.27 0.34 -0.31
N LEU A 396 2.92 1.62 -0.46
CA LEU A 396 3.69 2.56 -1.28
C LEU A 396 5.15 2.69 -0.82
N GLN A 397 5.41 2.60 0.49
CA GLN A 397 6.77 2.63 1.00
C GLN A 397 7.54 1.34 0.65
N ARG A 398 6.92 0.17 0.81
CA ARG A 398 7.53 -1.11 0.39
C ARG A 398 7.85 -1.11 -1.11
N LEU A 399 6.91 -0.64 -1.94
CA LEU A 399 7.13 -0.53 -3.38
C LEU A 399 8.28 0.42 -3.74
N ARG A 400 8.52 1.48 -2.96
CA ARG A 400 9.67 2.38 -3.16
C ARG A 400 10.98 1.70 -2.79
N GLU A 401 11.00 0.95 -1.70
CA GLU A 401 12.16 0.16 -1.27
C GLU A 401 12.48 -0.92 -2.32
N ASP A 402 11.48 -1.69 -2.76
CA ASP A 402 11.61 -2.70 -3.81
C ASP A 402 12.11 -2.09 -5.13
N LYS A 403 11.55 -0.93 -5.54
CA LYS A 403 12.03 -0.20 -6.71
C LYS A 403 13.51 0.18 -6.56
N SER A 404 13.93 0.69 -5.40
CA SER A 404 15.33 1.05 -5.16
C SER A 404 16.26 -0.18 -5.17
N HIS A 405 15.80 -1.32 -4.66
CA HIS A 405 16.52 -2.58 -4.73
C HIS A 405 16.66 -3.09 -6.17
N LEU A 406 15.61 -3.00 -6.97
CA LEU A 406 15.67 -3.38 -8.39
C LEU A 406 16.54 -2.42 -9.22
N GLU A 407 16.49 -1.11 -8.96
CA GLU A 407 17.36 -0.13 -9.62
C GLU A 407 18.84 -0.38 -9.31
N THR A 408 19.19 -0.73 -8.06
CA THR A 408 20.56 -1.07 -7.68
C THR A 408 21.03 -2.39 -8.32
N GLN A 409 20.17 -3.42 -8.34
CA GLN A 409 20.47 -4.68 -9.03
C GLN A 409 20.68 -4.48 -10.54
N LEU A 410 19.84 -3.65 -11.18
CA LEU A 410 19.96 -3.34 -12.60
C LEU A 410 21.25 -2.59 -12.90
N ARG A 411 21.66 -1.64 -12.05
CA ARG A 411 22.96 -0.96 -12.17
C ARG A 411 24.12 -1.94 -12.07
N ILE A 412 24.09 -2.85 -11.08
CA ILE A 412 25.12 -3.89 -10.91
C ILE A 412 25.17 -4.81 -12.14
N ALA A 413 24.02 -5.24 -12.66
CA ALA A 413 23.95 -6.06 -13.86
C ALA A 413 24.48 -5.34 -15.10
N GLN A 414 24.17 -4.04 -15.26
CA GLN A 414 24.71 -3.21 -16.34
C GLN A 414 26.23 -3.02 -16.24
N GLU A 415 26.76 -2.85 -15.02
CA GLU A 415 28.20 -2.80 -14.76
C GLU A 415 28.87 -4.14 -15.07
N GLN A 416 28.25 -5.27 -14.71
CA GLN A 416 28.72 -6.61 -15.08
C GLN A 416 28.73 -6.84 -16.59
N ILE A 417 27.68 -6.43 -17.31
CA ILE A 417 27.63 -6.50 -18.78
C ILE A 417 28.69 -5.59 -19.41
N SER A 418 28.91 -4.40 -18.85
CA SER A 418 29.95 -3.48 -19.32
C SER A 418 31.37 -4.05 -19.13
N LEU A 419 31.60 -4.75 -18.01
CA LEU A 419 32.87 -5.45 -17.73
C LEU A 419 33.07 -6.66 -18.66
N LEU A 420 32.01 -7.42 -18.95
CA LEU A 420 32.03 -8.53 -19.93
C LEU A 420 32.19 -8.03 -21.37
N SER A 421 31.65 -6.85 -21.69
CA SER A 421 31.82 -6.23 -23.00
C SER A 421 33.23 -5.67 -23.21
N GLN A 422 33.93 -5.25 -22.14
CA GLN A 422 35.33 -4.81 -22.20
C GLN A 422 36.32 -5.99 -22.28
N SER A 423 35.96 -7.18 -21.80
CA SER A 423 36.80 -8.39 -21.95
C SER A 423 36.68 -9.05 -23.32
N SER A 424 35.83 -8.54 -24.21
CA SER A 424 35.61 -9.08 -25.57
C SER A 424 36.67 -8.69 -26.60
N GLN A 425 37.88 -8.30 -26.17
CA GLN A 425 39.05 -8.37 -27.06
C GLN A 425 39.50 -9.83 -27.17
N ASN A 426 38.93 -10.54 -28.15
CA ASN A 426 39.49 -11.73 -28.84
C ASN A 426 40.41 -12.64 -28.01
N VAL A 427 39.87 -13.34 -27.01
CA VAL A 427 40.48 -14.55 -26.47
C VAL A 427 39.57 -15.73 -26.83
N PRO A 428 40.05 -16.78 -27.51
CA PRO A 428 39.22 -17.93 -27.81
C PRO A 428 38.82 -18.60 -26.49
N LEU A 429 37.52 -18.67 -26.21
CA LEU A 429 37.01 -19.37 -25.03
C LEU A 429 37.51 -20.81 -25.03
N THR A 430 38.23 -21.19 -23.97
CA THR A 430 38.70 -22.55 -23.76
C THR A 430 37.52 -23.50 -23.61
N GLU A 431 37.70 -24.75 -24.06
CA GLU A 431 36.66 -25.78 -24.06
C GLU A 431 36.07 -26.04 -22.66
N GLU A 432 36.88 -25.80 -21.63
CA GLU A 432 36.51 -25.85 -20.21
C GLU A 432 35.48 -24.79 -19.82
N ALA A 433 35.63 -23.54 -20.30
CA ALA A 433 34.65 -22.48 -20.05
C ALA A 433 33.27 -22.81 -20.68
N TRP A 434 33.29 -23.45 -21.85
CA TRP A 434 32.07 -23.95 -22.49
C TRP A 434 31.47 -25.16 -21.76
N ALA A 435 32.30 -26.02 -21.17
CA ALA A 435 31.83 -27.12 -20.34
C ALA A 435 31.15 -26.61 -19.06
N ASP A 436 31.68 -25.55 -18.45
CA ASP A 436 31.12 -24.89 -17.27
C ASP A 436 29.78 -24.21 -17.56
N ILE A 437 29.66 -23.49 -18.67
CA ILE A 437 28.39 -22.89 -19.10
C ILE A 437 27.33 -23.99 -19.35
N ARG A 438 27.71 -25.09 -20.02
CA ARG A 438 26.79 -26.24 -20.22
C ARG A 438 26.43 -26.94 -18.92
N LYS A 439 27.28 -26.89 -17.90
CA LYS A 439 27.00 -27.44 -16.57
C LYS A 439 26.03 -26.54 -15.80
N GLN A 440 26.27 -25.23 -15.80
CA GLN A 440 25.37 -24.24 -15.18
C GLN A 440 23.98 -24.27 -15.82
N LEU A 441 23.89 -24.35 -17.15
CA LEU A 441 22.59 -24.47 -17.83
C LEU A 441 21.84 -25.76 -17.44
N ARG A 442 22.56 -26.87 -17.25
CA ARG A 442 21.96 -28.11 -16.75
C ARG A 442 21.51 -27.99 -15.30
N GLU A 443 22.30 -27.36 -14.44
CA GLU A 443 21.91 -27.12 -13.03
C GLU A 443 20.69 -26.20 -12.94
N ILE A 444 20.61 -25.14 -13.74
CA ILE A 444 19.42 -24.26 -13.82
C ILE A 444 18.21 -25.06 -14.32
N ALA A 445 18.36 -25.87 -15.37
CA ALA A 445 17.27 -26.68 -15.89
C ALA A 445 16.76 -27.71 -14.87
N VAL A 446 17.65 -28.39 -14.15
CA VAL A 446 17.30 -29.38 -13.12
C VAL A 446 16.66 -28.70 -11.91
N THR A 447 17.22 -27.59 -11.43
CA THR A 447 16.63 -26.87 -10.28
C THR A 447 15.25 -26.30 -10.60
N ALA A 448 15.06 -25.74 -11.80
CA ALA A 448 13.74 -25.28 -12.27
C ALA A 448 12.73 -26.44 -12.39
N GLN A 449 13.17 -27.59 -12.92
CA GLN A 449 12.33 -28.79 -13.01
C GLN A 449 11.91 -29.28 -11.62
N GLU A 450 12.85 -29.37 -10.67
CA GLU A 450 12.54 -29.79 -9.30
C GLU A 450 11.59 -28.81 -8.59
N THR A 451 11.71 -27.50 -8.82
CA THR A 451 10.76 -26.53 -8.24
C THR A 451 9.36 -26.73 -8.77
N HIS A 452 9.21 -26.96 -10.08
CA HIS A 452 7.90 -27.24 -10.68
C HIS A 452 7.32 -28.57 -10.20
N GLU A 453 8.14 -29.61 -10.05
CA GLU A 453 7.68 -30.89 -9.50
C GLU A 453 7.22 -30.77 -8.04
N ARG A 454 7.91 -29.96 -7.22
CA ARG A 454 7.48 -29.65 -5.84
C ARG A 454 6.16 -28.88 -5.82
N GLU A 455 6.02 -27.86 -6.66
CA GLU A 455 4.78 -27.08 -6.78
C GLU A 455 3.62 -27.97 -7.25
N HIS A 456 3.85 -28.81 -8.27
CA HIS A 456 2.86 -29.74 -8.78
C HIS A 456 2.44 -30.75 -7.72
N ALA A 457 3.38 -31.30 -6.94
CA ALA A 457 3.07 -32.18 -5.82
C ALA A 457 2.25 -31.48 -4.72
N GLN A 458 2.60 -30.23 -4.38
CA GLN A 458 1.85 -29.44 -3.39
C GLN A 458 0.43 -29.10 -3.87
N LEU A 459 0.26 -28.80 -5.16
CA LEU A 459 -1.05 -28.54 -5.74
C LEU A 459 -1.90 -29.81 -5.75
N ILE A 460 -1.33 -30.96 -6.07
CA ILE A 460 -2.04 -32.25 -6.00
C ILE A 460 -2.49 -32.53 -4.56
N THR A 461 -1.61 -32.40 -3.56
CA THR A 461 -2.01 -32.67 -2.16
C THR A 461 -3.08 -31.72 -1.67
N ARG A 462 -3.01 -30.43 -2.06
CA ARG A 462 -4.06 -29.46 -1.75
C ARG A 462 -5.37 -29.80 -2.44
N ALA A 463 -5.34 -30.22 -3.70
CA ALA A 463 -6.51 -30.64 -4.46
C ALA A 463 -7.16 -31.89 -3.83
N THR A 464 -6.38 -32.91 -3.44
CA THR A 464 -6.92 -34.12 -2.80
C THR A 464 -7.58 -33.80 -1.46
N VAL A 465 -6.98 -32.94 -0.64
CA VAL A 465 -7.59 -32.52 0.63
C VAL A 465 -8.89 -31.74 0.40
N ALA A 466 -8.93 -30.86 -0.62
CA ALA A 466 -10.16 -30.15 -0.97
C ALA A 466 -11.26 -31.10 -1.47
N GLU A 467 -10.91 -32.12 -2.26
CA GLU A 467 -11.85 -33.16 -2.69
C GLU A 467 -12.40 -33.96 -1.51
N GLU A 468 -11.56 -34.32 -0.53
CA GLU A 468 -11.98 -34.98 0.71
C GLU A 468 -12.94 -34.11 1.53
N GLN A 469 -12.63 -32.83 1.72
CA GLN A 469 -13.52 -31.89 2.43
C GLN A 469 -14.89 -31.76 1.74
N VAL A 470 -14.92 -31.72 0.41
CA VAL A 470 -16.18 -31.68 -0.35
C VAL A 470 -16.95 -32.98 -0.14
N ARG A 471 -16.29 -34.15 -0.14
CA ARG A 471 -16.94 -35.43 0.16
C ARG A 471 -17.51 -35.47 1.58
N GLU A 472 -16.78 -34.98 2.58
CA GLU A 472 -17.26 -34.90 3.97
C GLU A 472 -18.50 -33.99 4.08
N LEU A 473 -18.49 -32.83 3.43
CA LEU A 473 -19.64 -31.93 3.40
C LEU A 473 -20.83 -32.57 2.68
N GLN A 474 -20.59 -33.30 1.60
CA GLN A 474 -21.65 -34.00 0.87
C GLN A 474 -22.25 -35.13 1.72
N GLU A 475 -21.43 -35.92 2.41
CA GLU A 475 -21.88 -36.95 3.34
C GLU A 475 -22.67 -36.33 4.51
N TYR A 476 -22.23 -35.19 5.03
CA TYR A 476 -22.97 -34.44 6.04
C TYR A 476 -24.36 -34.02 5.53
N VAL A 477 -24.42 -33.44 4.33
CA VAL A 477 -25.69 -33.05 3.70
C VAL A 477 -26.59 -34.27 3.52
N ASP A 478 -26.08 -35.38 2.98
CA ASP A 478 -26.87 -36.58 2.73
C ASP A 478 -27.42 -37.19 4.04
N ASN A 479 -26.58 -37.29 5.07
CA ASN A 479 -26.96 -37.80 6.39
C ASN A 479 -27.99 -36.91 7.09
N HIS A 480 -27.82 -35.59 7.03
CA HIS A 480 -28.68 -34.65 7.74
C HIS A 480 -29.95 -34.31 6.98
N LEU A 481 -29.93 -34.29 5.64
CA LEU A 481 -31.12 -34.00 4.82
C LEU A 481 -32.21 -35.05 5.03
N GLY A 482 -31.86 -36.33 5.12
CA GLY A 482 -32.80 -37.40 5.45
C GLY A 482 -33.44 -37.23 6.83
N ARG A 483 -32.61 -36.89 7.84
CA ARG A 483 -33.08 -36.63 9.22
C ARG A 483 -33.98 -35.40 9.29
N TYR A 484 -33.60 -34.30 8.63
CA TYR A 484 -34.43 -33.10 8.58
C TYR A 484 -35.74 -33.33 7.85
N LYS A 485 -35.75 -34.10 6.75
CA LYS A 485 -37.00 -34.48 6.06
C LYS A 485 -37.92 -35.29 6.98
N LEU A 486 -37.38 -36.28 7.70
CA LEU A 486 -38.15 -37.07 8.66
C LEU A 486 -38.69 -36.21 9.82
N GLU A 487 -37.86 -35.31 10.35
CA GLU A 487 -38.24 -34.41 11.44
C GLU A 487 -39.29 -33.39 11.00
N VAL A 488 -39.13 -32.79 9.81
CA VAL A 488 -40.17 -31.94 9.19
C VAL A 488 -41.47 -32.73 9.02
N THR A 489 -41.40 -34.00 8.63
CA THR A 489 -42.59 -34.86 8.50
C THR A 489 -43.20 -35.22 9.85
N ARG A 490 -42.38 -35.38 10.90
CA ARG A 490 -42.81 -35.60 12.29
C ARG A 490 -43.49 -34.36 12.86
N LEU A 491 -42.85 -33.20 12.74
CA LEU A 491 -43.37 -31.89 13.14
C LEU A 491 -44.68 -31.58 12.43
N ARG A 492 -44.76 -31.78 11.10
CA ARG A 492 -46.01 -31.64 10.35
C ARG A 492 -47.12 -32.59 10.82
N ARG A 493 -46.78 -33.81 11.24
CA ARG A 493 -47.75 -34.73 11.86
C ARG A 493 -48.22 -34.22 13.21
N MET A 494 -47.32 -33.77 14.08
CA MET A 494 -47.69 -33.21 15.39
C MET A 494 -48.57 -31.96 15.26
N LEU A 495 -48.26 -31.05 14.33
CA LEU A 495 -49.11 -29.91 13.99
C LEU A 495 -50.49 -30.32 13.45
N ARG A 496 -50.58 -31.42 12.68
CA ARG A 496 -51.88 -31.97 12.27
C ARG A 496 -52.65 -32.59 13.45
N PHE A 497 -51.96 -33.23 14.41
CA PHE A 497 -52.60 -33.77 15.61
C PHE A 497 -53.05 -32.65 16.58
N GLU A 498 -52.31 -31.56 16.69
CA GLU A 498 -52.72 -30.36 17.41
C GLU A 498 -53.89 -29.65 16.70
N ALA A 499 -53.91 -29.60 15.37
CA ALA A 499 -55.05 -29.10 14.61
C ALA A 499 -56.31 -29.98 14.80
N VAL A 500 -56.16 -31.30 14.93
CA VAL A 500 -57.29 -32.22 15.22
C VAL A 500 -57.77 -32.10 16.67
N ARG A 501 -56.88 -31.77 17.62
CA ARG A 501 -57.27 -31.50 19.02
C ARG A 501 -57.98 -30.15 19.19
N SER A 502 -57.63 -29.17 18.35
CA SER A 502 -58.23 -27.83 18.33
C SER A 502 -59.52 -27.73 17.49
N GLN A 503 -59.94 -28.81 16.80
CA GLN A 503 -61.12 -28.83 15.93
C GLN A 503 -62.35 -29.53 16.55
N SER A 504 -62.33 -29.84 17.85
CA SER A 504 -63.50 -30.44 18.53
C SER A 504 -64.47 -29.42 19.16
N ALA A 505 -64.33 -28.12 18.87
CA ALA A 505 -65.33 -27.10 19.15
C ALA A 505 -65.44 -26.11 17.98
N GLU A 506 -66.67 -25.92 17.50
CA GLU A 506 -67.16 -24.96 16.49
C GLU A 506 -66.99 -25.25 14.98
N ALA A 507 -68.15 -25.26 14.30
CA ALA A 507 -68.43 -25.60 12.89
C ALA A 507 -68.25 -24.37 11.94
N PRO A 508 -68.58 -24.38 10.61
CA PRO A 508 -69.06 -25.45 9.70
C PRO A 508 -68.27 -25.60 8.37
N LYS A 509 -68.59 -26.67 7.63
CA LYS A 509 -68.07 -27.02 6.28
C LYS A 509 -68.20 -25.89 5.24
N PRO A 510 -67.19 -25.67 4.38
CA PRO A 510 -67.40 -25.22 3.01
C PRO A 510 -67.39 -26.40 2.02
N ARG A 511 -68.23 -26.28 1.00
CA ARG A 511 -68.42 -27.24 -0.11
C ARG A 511 -67.14 -27.37 -0.96
N PRO A 512 -66.87 -28.54 -1.57
CA PRO A 512 -65.79 -28.71 -2.51
C PRO A 512 -66.18 -28.15 -3.89
N LEU A 513 -65.39 -27.21 -4.41
CA LEU A 513 -65.36 -26.89 -5.83
C LEU A 513 -64.22 -27.67 -6.50
N GLN A 514 -64.53 -28.11 -7.72
CA GLN A 514 -63.85 -29.12 -8.51
C GLN A 514 -62.43 -28.78 -8.97
N PRO A 515 -61.64 -29.80 -9.36
CA PRO A 515 -60.30 -29.65 -9.89
C PRO A 515 -60.30 -29.15 -11.33
N SER A 516 -59.58 -28.06 -11.62
CA SER A 516 -59.23 -27.68 -12.98
C SER A 516 -58.00 -28.48 -13.43
N HIS A 517 -58.25 -29.45 -14.30
CA HIS A 517 -57.29 -29.91 -15.29
C HIS A 517 -56.72 -28.72 -16.08
N ASN A 518 -55.42 -28.76 -16.38
CA ASN A 518 -54.74 -28.35 -17.63
C ASN A 518 -53.22 -28.55 -17.37
N MET A 519 -52.62 -29.66 -17.80
CA MET A 519 -51.91 -29.81 -19.10
C MET A 519 -50.89 -28.66 -19.29
N THR A 520 -49.62 -28.83 -18.88
CA THR A 520 -48.50 -29.32 -19.72
C THR A 520 -48.57 -28.92 -21.18
N SER A 521 -47.74 -27.94 -21.56
CA SER A 521 -46.95 -27.78 -22.79
C SER A 521 -45.97 -26.63 -22.49
N ASP A 522 -44.68 -26.88 -22.34
CA ASP A 522 -43.67 -26.84 -23.42
C ASP A 522 -43.74 -25.54 -24.24
N GLU A 523 -42.76 -24.64 -24.06
CA GLU A 523 -41.71 -24.32 -25.06
C GLU A 523 -40.94 -23.03 -24.73
N LEU A 524 -39.61 -23.15 -24.92
CA LEU A 524 -38.51 -22.16 -24.99
C LEU A 524 -37.93 -21.57 -23.70
#